data_AF-A0A7H0Y311-F1
#
_entry.id   AF-A0A7H0Y311-F1
#
_cell.length_a   1.000
_cell.length_b   1.000
_cell.length_c   1.000
_cell.angle_alpha   90.00
_cell.angle_beta   90.00
_cell.angle_gamma   90.00
#
_symmetry.space_group_name_H-M   'P 1'
#
loop_
_entity.id
_entity.type
_entity.pdbx_description
1 polymer ?
#
loop_
_entity_poly.entity_id
_entity_poly.type
_entity_poly.pdbx_seq_one_letter_code
_entity_poly.pdbx_strand_id
1 'polypeptide(L)'
;MGKEITELMIKTSYDLAKKVYFEEIELSNALSKITEKSGMHRGFALAYVSAFRCLMSGSVYSRMMKATATRYYLYKIYEDFGLEFLKDALKAVNLHIEHYRKIYNKDLRSIIKVVDEIKLKHS
;
A
#
# COMPACT_ATOMS: atom_id res chain seq x y z
N MET A 1 -8.87 4.77 -20.60
CA MET A 1 -8.05 5.86 -20.04
C MET A 1 -7.84 5.57 -18.55
N GLY A 2 -6.67 5.07 -18.16
CA GLY A 2 -6.40 4.70 -16.76
C GLY A 2 -6.26 5.95 -15.90
N LYS A 3 -7.16 6.14 -14.91
CA LYS A 3 -7.09 7.30 -14.02
C LYS A 3 -5.75 7.31 -13.29
N GLU A 4 -5.02 8.41 -13.40
CA GLU A 4 -3.70 8.56 -12.80
C GLU A 4 -3.82 8.70 -11.28
N ILE A 5 -3.15 7.82 -10.54
CA ILE A 5 -3.00 7.95 -9.08
C ILE A 5 -1.98 9.06 -8.80
N THR A 6 -2.42 10.14 -8.17
CA THR A 6 -1.59 11.30 -7.79
C THR A 6 -0.98 11.13 -6.40
N GLU A 7 0.01 11.96 -6.08
CA GLU A 7 0.62 11.99 -4.74
C GLU A 7 -0.40 12.34 -3.65
N LEU A 8 -1.31 13.30 -3.91
CA LEU A 8 -2.38 13.64 -2.99
C LEU A 8 -3.25 12.42 -2.66
N MET A 9 -3.58 11.60 -3.66
CA MET A 9 -4.36 10.38 -3.45
C MET A 9 -3.60 9.36 -2.60
N ILE A 10 -2.28 9.20 -2.82
CA ILE A 10 -1.43 8.28 -2.07
C ILE A 10 -1.36 8.70 -0.60
N LYS A 11 -1.05 9.97 -0.32
CA LYS A 11 -0.98 10.51 1.06
C LYS A 11 -2.32 10.39 1.77
N THR A 12 -3.39 10.87 1.14
CA THR A 12 -4.74 10.86 1.72
C THR A 12 -5.21 9.44 2.05
N SER A 13 -4.95 8.48 1.15
CA SER A 13 -5.33 7.09 1.38
C SER A 13 -4.48 6.43 2.48
N TYR A 14 -3.19 6.73 2.57
CA TYR A 14 -2.34 6.23 3.66
C TYR A 14 -2.84 6.70 5.03
N ASP A 15 -3.07 8.01 5.16
CA ASP A 15 -3.50 8.61 6.42
C ASP A 15 -4.85 8.04 6.87
N LEU A 16 -5.81 7.89 5.96
CA LEU A 16 -7.12 7.34 6.29
C LEU A 16 -7.09 5.83 6.47
N ALA A 17 -6.23 5.09 5.75
CA ALA A 17 -6.06 3.66 5.96
C ALA A 17 -5.50 3.35 7.37
N LYS A 18 -4.55 4.17 7.84
CA LYS A 18 -4.04 4.11 9.22
C LYS A 18 -5.16 4.29 10.24
N LYS A 19 -6.01 5.31 10.06
CA LYS A 19 -7.16 5.54 10.95
C LYS A 19 -8.16 4.40 10.95
N VAL A 20 -8.41 3.79 9.79
CA VAL A 20 -9.27 2.59 9.70
C VAL A 20 -8.63 1.42 10.44
N TYR A 21 -7.32 1.22 10.30
CA TYR A 21 -6.60 0.13 10.95
C TYR A 21 -6.63 0.22 12.48
N PHE A 22 -6.55 1.44 13.04
CA PHE A 22 -6.66 1.70 14.48
C PHE A 22 -8.10 1.93 14.96
N GLU A 23 -9.11 1.62 14.14
CA GLU A 23 -10.53 1.75 14.48
C GLU A 23 -10.96 3.19 14.86
N GLU A 24 -10.19 4.20 14.45
CA GLU A 24 -10.51 5.62 14.66
C GLU A 24 -11.60 6.13 13.70
N ILE A 25 -11.81 5.42 12.58
CA ILE A 25 -12.82 5.74 11.59
C ILE A 25 -13.32 4.50 10.87
N GLU A 26 -14.63 4.44 10.64
CA GLU A 26 -15.27 3.43 9.81
C GLU A 26 -14.72 3.41 8.36
N LEU A 27 -14.58 2.20 7.80
CA LEU A 27 -14.10 2.02 6.42
C LEU A 27 -14.93 2.81 5.41
N SER A 28 -16.25 2.75 5.52
CA SER A 28 -17.18 3.44 4.60
C SER A 28 -16.93 4.95 4.58
N ASN A 29 -16.72 5.55 5.76
CA ASN A 29 -16.43 6.97 5.96
C ASN A 29 -15.04 7.34 5.46
N ALA A 30 -14.03 6.50 5.71
CA ALA A 30 -12.69 6.69 5.17
C ALA A 30 -12.70 6.72 3.64
N LEU A 31 -13.40 5.79 2.99
CA LEU A 31 -13.49 5.73 1.53
C LEU A 31 -14.16 6.96 0.92
N SER A 32 -15.21 7.48 1.57
CA SER A 32 -15.87 8.73 1.15
C SER A 32 -14.91 9.91 1.29
N LYS A 33 -14.25 10.05 2.46
CA LYS A 33 -13.25 11.10 2.69
C LYS A 33 -12.06 11.04 1.72
N ILE A 34 -11.56 9.85 1.37
CA ILE A 34 -10.49 9.70 0.37
C ILE A 34 -10.96 10.22 -0.99
N THR A 35 -12.18 9.84 -1.40
CA THR A 35 -12.75 10.24 -2.69
C THR A 35 -12.96 11.75 -2.75
N GLU A 36 -13.56 12.33 -1.71
CA GLU A 36 -13.84 13.77 -1.60
C GLU A 36 -12.58 14.62 -1.55
N LYS A 37 -11.57 14.22 -0.76
CA LYS A 37 -10.36 15.03 -0.54
C LYS A 37 -9.34 14.95 -1.67
N SER A 38 -9.29 13.83 -2.39
CA SER A 38 -8.22 13.58 -3.37
C SER A 38 -8.71 13.30 -4.80
N GLY A 39 -10.01 13.15 -5.00
CA GLY A 39 -10.59 12.71 -6.27
C GLY A 39 -10.31 11.25 -6.62
N MET A 40 -9.69 10.47 -5.72
CA MET A 40 -9.40 9.06 -5.95
C MET A 40 -10.70 8.28 -6.14
N HIS A 41 -10.76 7.45 -7.20
CA HIS A 41 -11.89 6.56 -7.40
C HIS A 41 -12.06 5.61 -6.21
N ARG A 42 -13.28 5.47 -5.70
CA ARG A 42 -13.60 4.66 -4.50
C ARG A 42 -13.05 3.23 -4.55
N GLY A 43 -13.05 2.60 -5.72
CA GLY A 43 -12.48 1.25 -5.89
C GLY A 43 -10.96 1.19 -5.73
N PHE A 44 -10.23 2.26 -6.06
CA PHE A 44 -8.80 2.37 -5.75
C PHE A 44 -8.57 2.71 -4.28
N ALA A 45 -9.41 3.57 -3.70
CA ALA A 45 -9.37 3.86 -2.27
C ALA A 45 -9.52 2.59 -1.44
N LEU A 46 -10.49 1.73 -1.77
CA LEU A 46 -10.68 0.44 -1.12
C LEU A 46 -9.45 -0.46 -1.26
N ALA A 47 -8.90 -0.55 -2.46
CA ALA A 47 -7.70 -1.35 -2.69
C ALA A 47 -6.51 -0.89 -1.84
N TYR A 48 -6.30 0.43 -1.72
CA TYR A 48 -5.19 0.99 -0.95
C TYR A 48 -5.40 0.86 0.57
N VAL A 49 -6.63 1.04 1.06
CA VAL A 49 -6.95 0.82 2.47
C VAL A 49 -6.80 -0.65 2.85
N SER A 50 -7.29 -1.57 2.02
CA SER A 50 -7.10 -3.02 2.24
C SER A 50 -5.63 -3.43 2.16
N ALA A 51 -4.87 -2.86 1.23
CA ALA A 51 -3.44 -3.13 1.12
C ALA A 51 -2.68 -2.70 2.37
N PHE A 52 -3.00 -1.54 2.97
CA PHE A 52 -2.39 -1.11 4.23
C PHE A 52 -2.55 -2.16 5.34
N ARG A 53 -3.76 -2.71 5.53
CA ARG A 53 -4.01 -3.78 6.52
C ARG A 53 -3.16 -5.03 6.25
N CYS A 54 -2.97 -5.40 4.98
CA CYS A 54 -2.11 -6.51 4.60
C CYS A 54 -0.63 -6.21 4.90
N LEU A 55 -0.16 -4.99 4.61
CA LEU A 55 1.20 -4.54 4.92
C LEU A 55 1.47 -4.60 6.42
N MET A 56 0.54 -4.10 7.24
CA MET A 56 0.69 -4.11 8.71
C MET A 56 0.68 -5.52 9.33
N SER A 57 0.14 -6.52 8.63
CA SER A 57 0.03 -7.91 9.11
C SER A 57 0.96 -8.89 8.41
N GLY A 58 1.75 -8.43 7.43
CA GLY A 58 2.59 -9.29 6.61
C GLY A 58 1.83 -10.32 5.76
N SER A 59 0.56 -10.06 5.45
CA SER A 59 -0.30 -10.94 4.66
C SER A 59 -0.36 -10.54 3.18
N VAL A 60 -0.67 -11.50 2.29
CA VAL A 60 -0.77 -11.24 0.86
C VAL A 60 -1.96 -10.34 0.54
N TYR A 61 -1.76 -9.32 -0.31
CA TYR A 61 -2.84 -8.52 -0.89
C TYR A 61 -3.06 -8.86 -2.36
N SER A 62 -4.31 -8.79 -2.82
CA SER A 62 -4.71 -9.24 -4.16
C SER A 62 -4.64 -8.14 -5.23
N ARG A 63 -4.86 -6.87 -4.84
CA ARG A 63 -4.86 -5.73 -5.77
C ARG A 63 -3.53 -5.00 -5.75
N MET A 64 -2.89 -4.93 -6.92
CA MET A 64 -1.63 -4.23 -7.09
C MET A 64 -1.76 -2.73 -6.84
N MET A 65 -0.85 -2.18 -6.03
CA MET A 65 -0.64 -0.74 -5.90
C MET A 65 0.40 -0.24 -6.90
N LYS A 66 0.32 1.03 -7.32
CA LYS A 66 1.42 1.61 -8.10
C LYS A 66 2.72 1.60 -7.29
N ALA A 67 3.86 1.43 -7.94
CA ALA A 67 5.17 1.42 -7.30
C ALA A 67 5.46 2.69 -6.47
N THR A 68 5.00 3.85 -6.94
CA THR A 68 5.11 5.11 -6.19
C THR A 68 4.33 5.06 -4.86
N ALA A 69 3.14 4.46 -4.86
CA ALA A 69 2.33 4.28 -3.66
C ALA A 69 2.95 3.24 -2.72
N THR A 70 3.40 2.10 -3.25
CA THR A 70 4.09 1.06 -2.46
C THR A 70 5.31 1.63 -1.75
N ARG A 71 6.15 2.39 -2.46
CA ARG A 71 7.31 3.07 -1.87
C ARG A 71 6.90 3.99 -0.73
N TYR A 72 5.91 4.85 -0.97
CA TYR A 72 5.44 5.79 0.05
C TYR A 72 4.95 5.06 1.29
N TYR A 73 4.14 4.02 1.13
CA TYR A 73 3.57 3.26 2.23
C TYR A 73 4.65 2.57 3.06
N LEU A 74 5.61 1.88 2.42
CA LEU A 74 6.70 1.22 3.13
C LEU A 74 7.56 2.22 3.92
N TYR A 75 7.91 3.35 3.31
CA TYR A 75 8.68 4.39 3.98
C TYR A 75 7.93 4.99 5.18
N LYS A 76 6.65 5.32 5.00
CA LYS A 76 5.81 5.86 6.07
C LYS A 76 5.52 4.85 7.18
N ILE A 77 5.36 3.56 6.86
CA ILE A 77 5.22 2.51 7.87
C ILE A 77 6.47 2.42 8.73
N TYR A 78 7.66 2.48 8.13
CA TYR A 78 8.91 2.52 8.89
C TYR A 78 9.00 3.76 9.78
N GLU A 79 8.68 4.94 9.26
CA GLU A 79 8.72 6.18 10.06
C GLU A 79 7.71 6.18 11.20
N ASP A 80 6.49 5.69 10.96
CA ASP A 80 5.39 5.77 11.92
C ASP A 80 5.42 4.62 12.95
N PHE A 81 5.92 3.43 12.59
CA PHE A 81 5.82 2.21 13.39
C PHE A 81 7.14 1.45 13.60
N GLY A 82 8.20 1.82 12.90
CA GLY A 82 9.53 1.23 13.06
C GLY A 82 9.80 -0.03 12.25
N LEU A 83 10.95 -0.65 12.53
CA LEU A 83 11.55 -1.70 11.70
C LEU A 83 10.74 -3.00 11.66
N GLU A 84 10.10 -3.40 12.77
CA GLU A 84 9.34 -4.66 12.81
C GLU A 84 8.12 -4.60 11.86
N PHE A 85 7.38 -3.50 11.86
CA PHE A 85 6.28 -3.30 10.91
C PHE A 85 6.76 -3.14 9.47
N LEU A 86 7.96 -2.58 9.26
CA LEU A 86 8.56 -2.56 7.93
C LEU A 86 8.86 -3.99 7.43
N LYS A 87 9.35 -4.89 8.29
CA LYS A 87 9.61 -6.30 7.91
C LYS A 87 8.32 -7.00 7.49
N ASP A 88 7.24 -6.80 8.25
CA ASP A 88 5.91 -7.32 7.88
C ASP A 88 5.43 -6.73 6.56
N ALA A 89 5.55 -5.43 6.37
CA ALA A 89 5.15 -4.79 5.12
C ALA A 89 5.96 -5.30 3.92
N LEU A 90 7.28 -5.48 4.06
CA LEU A 90 8.13 -6.08 3.03
C LEU A 90 7.74 -7.53 2.74
N LYS A 91 7.41 -8.31 3.76
CA LYS A 91 6.90 -9.69 3.61
C LYS A 91 5.61 -9.70 2.79
N ALA A 92 4.64 -8.84 3.11
CA ALA A 92 3.39 -8.71 2.36
C ALA A 92 3.63 -8.38 0.87
N VAL A 93 4.55 -7.45 0.58
CA VAL A 93 4.91 -7.09 -0.80
C VAL A 93 5.58 -8.25 -1.55
N ASN A 94 6.48 -9.00 -0.91
CA ASN A 94 7.11 -10.17 -1.51
C ASN A 94 6.08 -11.26 -1.83
N LEU A 95 5.16 -11.55 -0.90
CA LEU A 95 4.06 -12.50 -1.14
C LEU A 95 3.18 -12.07 -2.32
N HIS A 96 2.92 -10.76 -2.47
CA HIS A 96 2.18 -10.25 -3.63
C HIS A 96 2.94 -10.46 -4.95
N ILE A 97 4.25 -10.20 -4.97
CA ILE A 97 5.10 -10.43 -6.15
C ILE A 97 5.08 -11.90 -6.55
N GLU A 98 5.26 -12.81 -5.59
CA GLU A 98 5.24 -14.26 -5.82
C GLU A 98 3.88 -14.73 -6.35
N HIS A 99 2.79 -14.27 -5.72
CA HIS A 99 1.43 -14.58 -6.16
C HIS A 99 1.16 -14.11 -7.60
N TYR A 100 1.55 -12.88 -7.92
CA TYR A 100 1.37 -12.32 -9.26
C TYR A 100 2.22 -13.06 -10.31
N ARG A 101 3.46 -13.41 -9.97
CA ARG A 101 4.33 -14.22 -10.82
C ARG A 101 3.73 -15.60 -11.10
N LYS A 102 3.20 -16.26 -10.07
CA LYS A 102 2.56 -17.59 -10.20
C LYS A 102 1.32 -17.56 -11.09
N ILE A 103 0.47 -16.54 -10.97
CA ILE A 103 -0.80 -16.49 -11.70
C ILE A 103 -0.62 -15.97 -13.14
N TYR A 104 0.19 -14.93 -13.32
CA TYR A 104 0.25 -14.20 -14.59
C TYR A 104 1.54 -14.43 -15.38
N ASN A 105 2.48 -15.22 -14.85
CA ASN A 105 3.82 -15.43 -15.41
C ASN A 105 4.53 -14.10 -15.75
N LYS A 106 4.33 -13.08 -14.92
CA LYS A 106 4.83 -11.72 -15.10
C LYS A 106 5.53 -11.25 -13.84
N ASP A 107 6.57 -10.44 -14.04
CA ASP A 107 7.38 -9.92 -12.97
C ASP A 107 7.09 -8.44 -12.70
N LEU A 108 6.89 -8.10 -11.43
CA LEU A 108 6.58 -6.73 -11.00
C LEU A 108 7.87 -5.94 -10.79
N ARG A 109 8.65 -5.78 -11.87
CA ARG A 109 10.01 -5.19 -11.81
C ARG A 109 10.07 -3.86 -11.08
N SER A 110 9.07 -2.99 -11.25
CA SER A 110 9.02 -1.70 -10.57
C SER A 110 8.79 -1.83 -9.05
N ILE A 111 8.02 -2.82 -8.60
CA ILE A 111 7.80 -3.11 -7.19
C ILE A 111 9.01 -3.80 -6.57
N ILE A 112 9.64 -4.74 -7.30
CA ILE A 112 10.87 -5.40 -6.87
C ILE A 112 11.97 -4.37 -6.60
N LYS A 113 12.16 -3.43 -7.53
CA LYS A 113 13.12 -2.34 -7.35
C LYS A 113 12.86 -1.52 -6.08
N VAL A 114 11.60 -1.24 -5.76
CA VAL A 114 11.22 -0.53 -4.51
C VAL A 114 11.61 -1.35 -3.28
N VAL A 115 11.35 -2.66 -3.29
CA VAL A 115 11.70 -3.57 -2.18
C VAL A 115 13.21 -3.60 -1.97
N ASP A 116 13.99 -3.74 -3.05
CA ASP A 116 15.45 -3.82 -2.98
C ASP A 116 16.07 -2.52 -2.45
N GLU A 117 15.60 -1.37 -2.93
CA GLU A 117 16.05 -0.05 -2.45
C GLU A 117 15.77 0.15 -0.96
N ILE A 118 14.62 -0.31 -0.47
CA ILE A 118 14.25 -0.19 0.94
C ILE A 118 15.07 -1.15 1.80
N LYS A 119 15.29 -2.40 1.35
CA LYS A 119 16.13 -3.35 2.07
C LYS A 119 17.56 -2.82 2.21
N LEU A 120 18.16 -2.31 1.14
CA LEU A 120 19.51 -1.72 1.17
C LEU A 120 19.65 -0.54 2.14
N LYS A 121 18.58 0.23 2.34
CA LYS A 121 18.59 1.40 3.23
C LYS A 121 18.46 1.02 4.71
N HIS A 122 17.95 -0.17 5.01
CA HIS A 122 17.62 -0.61 6.38
C HIS A 122 18.29 -1.94 6.78
N SER A 123 19.26 -2.43 5.98
CA SER A 123 20.21 -3.50 6.30
C SER A 123 21.45 -2.97 6.98
#